data_AF-A0A1G9P2M1-F1
#
_entry.id   AF-A0A1G9P2M1-F1
#
_cell.length_a   1.000
_cell.length_b   1.000
_cell.length_c   1.000
_cell.angle_alpha   90.00
_cell.angle_beta   90.00
_cell.angle_gamma   90.00
#
_symmetry.space_group_name_H-M   'P 1'
#
loop_
_entity.id
_entity.type
_entity.pdbx_description
1 polymer ?
#
loop_
_entity_poly.entity_id
_entity_poly.type
_entity_poly.pdbx_seq_one_letter_code
_entity_poly.pdbx_strand_id
1 'polypeptide(L)'
;MSLKRVCGPPWRTIMIAFAAVLALQGCALVEPAHYDIRSDAVYWVSYPGTSASPSFDRYERRTEADPQTFEILAFANWGKDARSGYYRGTALAGVDAPSFRAINDELAADDTQVWRGTNLIEGADGASFRTIGPSTGVDRAAAYAGWARFVPCDLSTFTVIESEAESEDEAFTADSACVYAYGLRLPLTDRATFERLGAEYSRDSGGVYWRHFEVTGADPASFHIREGTRLGQDRSGCWLGPDWRECRD
;
A
#
# COMPACT_ATOMS: atom_id res chain seq x y z
N MET A 1 16.75 -14.32 -15.78
CA MET A 1 17.25 -13.32 -16.73
C MET A 1 18.02 -12.26 -15.96
N SER A 2 19.25 -11.98 -16.40
CA SER A 2 20.16 -10.89 -15.98
C SER A 2 20.76 -10.88 -14.56
N LEU A 3 21.94 -11.53 -14.44
CA LEU A 3 23.00 -11.12 -13.53
C LEU A 3 23.61 -9.79 -14.01
N LYS A 4 23.90 -8.85 -13.10
CA LYS A 4 24.90 -7.81 -13.36
C LYS A 4 26.05 -7.91 -12.36
N ARG A 5 27.19 -8.38 -12.86
CA ARG A 5 28.52 -8.15 -12.29
C ARG A 5 29.03 -6.79 -12.79
N VAL A 6 29.78 -6.09 -11.96
CA VAL A 6 30.68 -5.02 -12.40
C VAL A 6 32.05 -5.27 -11.78
N CYS A 7 33.05 -5.45 -12.64
CA CYS A 7 34.48 -5.46 -12.30
C CYS A 7 35.11 -4.12 -12.70
N GLY A 8 36.10 -3.66 -11.93
CA GLY A 8 37.01 -2.56 -12.28
C GLY A 8 38.45 -2.86 -11.79
N PRO A 9 39.53 -2.67 -12.60
CA PRO A 9 40.90 -3.18 -12.32
C PRO A 9 41.95 -2.02 -12.28
N PRO A 10 43.29 -2.19 -12.44
CA PRO A 10 44.27 -3.12 -11.81
C PRO A 10 45.64 -2.46 -11.43
N TRP A 11 46.52 -3.16 -10.66
CA TRP A 11 47.97 -3.39 -10.92
C TRP A 11 48.80 -3.79 -9.68
N ARG A 12 49.36 -5.01 -9.78
CA ARG A 12 50.73 -5.48 -9.47
C ARG A 12 51.32 -5.45 -8.04
N THR A 13 51.37 -6.67 -7.49
CA THR A 13 52.48 -7.39 -6.79
C THR A 13 53.09 -6.82 -5.50
N ILE A 14 52.89 -7.53 -4.39
CA ILE A 14 53.95 -8.11 -3.52
C ILE A 14 53.28 -9.21 -2.66
N MET A 15 53.93 -10.38 -2.58
CA MET A 15 53.55 -11.47 -1.69
C MET A 15 53.89 -11.12 -0.24
N ILE A 16 53.00 -11.42 0.72
CA ILE A 16 53.33 -11.91 2.07
C ILE A 16 52.15 -12.75 2.55
N ALA A 17 52.46 -13.95 3.03
CA ALA A 17 51.53 -14.87 3.63
C ALA A 17 50.97 -14.29 4.93
N PHE A 18 49.64 -14.15 5.00
CA PHE A 18 48.91 -14.13 6.26
C PHE A 18 47.86 -15.23 6.17
N ALA A 19 47.85 -16.11 7.17
CA ALA A 19 46.78 -17.03 7.42
C ALA A 19 45.50 -16.23 7.67
N ALA A 20 44.76 -15.94 6.60
CA ALA A 20 43.43 -15.40 6.70
C ALA A 20 42.52 -16.56 7.08
N VAL A 21 42.15 -16.60 8.36
CA VAL A 21 40.90 -17.23 8.78
C VAL A 21 39.83 -16.61 7.89
N LEU A 22 39.40 -17.35 6.86
CA LEU A 22 38.20 -17.02 6.12
C LEU A 22 37.04 -17.18 7.11
N ALA A 23 36.76 -16.13 7.86
CA ALA A 23 35.41 -15.89 8.32
C ALA A 23 34.58 -15.76 7.04
N LEU A 24 34.02 -16.88 6.59
CA LEU A 24 32.82 -16.88 5.79
C LEU A 24 31.81 -16.08 6.62
N GLN A 25 31.72 -14.78 6.36
CA GLN A 25 30.51 -14.03 6.65
C GLN A 25 29.46 -14.64 5.75
N GLY A 26 28.90 -15.77 6.20
CA GLY A 26 27.71 -16.33 5.61
C GLY A 26 26.68 -15.24 5.72
N CYS A 27 26.21 -14.74 4.58
CA CYS A 27 24.84 -14.24 4.52
C CYS A 27 23.97 -15.41 4.96
N ALA A 28 23.67 -15.50 6.26
CA ALA A 28 22.64 -16.38 6.74
C ALA A 28 21.36 -15.89 6.07
N LEU A 29 20.80 -16.69 5.18
CA LEU A 29 19.47 -16.45 4.66
C LEU A 29 18.52 -16.50 5.86
N VAL A 30 17.97 -15.36 6.24
CA VAL A 30 16.91 -15.31 7.25
C VAL A 30 15.65 -15.80 6.57
N GLU A 31 15.11 -16.91 7.05
CA GLU A 31 13.82 -17.41 6.58
C GLU A 31 12.74 -16.35 6.88
N PRO A 32 11.87 -16.01 5.91
CA PRO A 32 10.76 -15.11 6.20
C PRO A 32 9.82 -15.77 7.22
N ALA A 33 9.02 -14.94 7.90
CA ALA A 33 7.97 -15.46 8.77
C ALA A 33 7.01 -16.36 7.97
N HIS A 34 6.65 -17.51 8.55
CA HIS A 34 5.92 -18.56 7.84
C HIS A 34 5.09 -19.43 8.80
N TYR A 35 4.16 -20.19 8.23
CA TYR A 35 3.47 -21.26 8.94
C TYR A 35 4.34 -22.53 8.95
N ASP A 36 4.45 -23.15 10.12
CA ASP A 36 5.05 -24.47 10.31
C ASP A 36 3.95 -25.45 10.74
N ILE A 37 3.61 -26.39 9.84
CA ILE A 37 2.51 -27.35 10.03
C ILE A 37 3.09 -28.67 10.56
N ARG A 38 2.72 -29.04 11.78
CA ARG A 38 3.14 -30.27 12.45
C ARG A 38 1.93 -31.17 12.70
N SER A 39 2.17 -32.43 13.05
CA SER A 39 1.08 -33.39 13.31
C SER A 39 0.17 -33.01 14.48
N ASP A 40 0.68 -32.24 15.45
CA ASP A 40 -0.07 -31.84 16.66
C ASP A 40 -0.65 -30.41 16.58
N ALA A 41 -0.07 -29.54 15.76
CA ALA A 41 -0.47 -28.14 15.64
C ALA A 41 0.17 -27.42 14.46
N VAL A 42 -0.43 -26.30 14.11
CA VAL A 42 0.16 -25.28 13.23
C VAL A 42 0.77 -24.18 14.08
N TYR A 43 1.99 -23.77 13.74
CA TYR A 43 2.72 -22.68 14.38
C TYR A 43 2.93 -21.52 13.40
N TRP A 44 2.87 -20.29 13.89
CA TRP A 44 3.40 -19.14 13.19
C TRP A 44 4.82 -18.88 13.67
N VAL A 45 5.79 -19.00 12.77
CA VAL A 45 7.21 -18.78 13.01
C VAL A 45 7.54 -17.35 12.59
N SER A 46 8.19 -16.60 13.47
CA SER A 46 8.61 -15.22 13.22
C SER A 46 9.95 -14.91 13.92
N TYR A 47 10.58 -13.82 13.52
CA TYR A 47 11.89 -13.39 14.02
C TYR A 47 11.76 -11.93 14.48
N PRO A 48 11.30 -11.68 15.72
CA PRO A 48 10.99 -10.35 16.21
C PRO A 48 12.26 -9.52 16.40
N GLY A 49 12.63 -8.74 15.38
CA GLY A 49 13.70 -7.75 15.40
C GLY A 49 13.24 -6.42 14.80
N THR A 50 13.93 -5.33 15.14
CA THR A 50 13.73 -4.05 14.44
C THR A 50 14.85 -3.84 13.43
N SER A 51 14.68 -2.91 12.50
CA SER A 51 15.78 -2.50 11.62
C SER A 51 16.99 -1.96 12.39
N ALA A 52 16.77 -1.36 13.57
CA ALA A 52 17.82 -0.86 14.46
C ALA A 52 18.46 -1.94 15.35
N SER A 53 17.78 -3.07 15.56
CA SER A 53 18.24 -4.20 16.37
C SER A 53 17.59 -5.49 15.86
N PRO A 54 18.13 -6.08 14.77
CA PRO A 54 17.62 -7.32 14.24
C PRO A 54 17.87 -8.43 15.26
N SER A 55 16.81 -9.14 15.63
CA SER A 55 16.91 -10.41 16.36
C SER A 55 16.78 -11.54 15.36
N PHE A 56 17.62 -12.56 15.54
CA PHE A 56 17.52 -13.82 14.83
C PHE A 56 16.87 -14.90 15.72
N ASP A 57 16.34 -14.51 16.88
CA ASP A 57 15.65 -15.43 17.79
C ASP A 57 14.36 -15.89 17.13
N ARG A 58 14.29 -17.19 16.85
CA ARG A 58 13.10 -17.82 16.31
C ARG A 58 12.00 -17.83 17.38
N TYR A 59 10.90 -17.15 17.09
CA TYR A 59 9.69 -17.16 17.91
C TYR A 59 8.60 -18.00 17.23
N GLU A 60 8.18 -19.06 17.91
CA GLU A 60 7.10 -19.95 17.44
C GLU A 60 5.85 -19.73 18.29
N ARG A 61 4.74 -19.36 17.64
CA ARG A 61 3.44 -19.24 18.30
C ARG A 61 2.50 -20.33 17.80
N ARG A 62 2.06 -21.22 18.70
CA ARG A 62 0.99 -22.19 18.42
C ARG A 62 -0.29 -21.43 18.04
N THR A 63 -0.93 -21.82 16.95
CA THR A 63 -2.17 -21.23 16.46
C THR A 63 -3.39 -22.06 16.88
N GLU A 64 -4.59 -21.56 16.63
CA GLU A 64 -5.85 -22.30 16.84
C GLU A 64 -6.24 -23.19 15.65
N ALA A 65 -5.42 -23.21 14.60
CA ALA A 65 -5.70 -23.95 13.38
C ALA A 65 -5.65 -25.46 13.57
N ASP A 66 -6.56 -26.15 12.89
CA ASP A 66 -6.53 -27.61 12.78
C ASP A 66 -5.42 -28.07 11.81
N PRO A 67 -4.34 -28.71 12.30
CA PRO A 67 -3.22 -29.12 11.45
C PRO A 67 -3.60 -30.16 10.38
N GLN A 68 -4.71 -30.89 10.54
CA GLN A 68 -5.11 -31.91 9.58
C GLN A 68 -5.75 -31.32 8.33
N THR A 69 -6.35 -30.13 8.45
CA THR A 69 -7.07 -29.46 7.37
C THR A 69 -6.45 -28.12 6.98
N PHE A 70 -5.36 -27.72 7.65
CA PHE A 70 -4.72 -26.44 7.39
C PHE A 70 -3.98 -26.41 6.05
N GLU A 71 -4.17 -25.33 5.31
CA GLU A 71 -3.43 -25.00 4.11
C GLU A 71 -2.91 -23.56 4.14
N ILE A 72 -1.71 -23.36 3.60
CA ILE A 72 -1.12 -22.04 3.39
C ILE A 72 -1.63 -21.54 2.03
N LEU A 73 -2.17 -20.32 2.00
CA LEU A 73 -2.69 -19.72 0.78
C LEU A 73 -1.56 -19.10 -0.07
N ALA A 74 -1.90 -18.65 -1.28
CA ALA A 74 -0.93 -18.12 -2.25
C ALA A 74 -0.02 -17.00 -1.69
N PHE A 75 -0.51 -16.25 -0.71
CA PHE A 75 0.23 -15.24 0.03
C PHE A 75 0.51 -15.77 1.43
N ALA A 76 1.77 -16.03 1.75
CA ALA A 76 2.18 -16.85 2.90
C ALA A 76 1.81 -16.30 4.30
N ASN A 77 1.41 -15.02 4.39
CA ASN A 77 0.83 -14.46 5.61
C ASN A 77 -0.57 -15.07 5.91
N TRP A 78 -1.22 -15.65 4.91
CA TRP A 78 -2.57 -16.20 5.01
C TRP A 78 -2.57 -17.73 5.02
N GLY A 79 -3.44 -18.28 5.83
CA GLY A 79 -3.76 -19.70 5.81
C GLY A 79 -5.22 -19.92 6.17
N LYS A 80 -5.72 -21.14 5.98
CA LYS A 80 -7.06 -21.54 6.42
C LYS A 80 -7.08 -22.99 6.83
N ASP A 81 -8.01 -23.34 7.70
CA ASP A 81 -8.40 -24.73 7.93
C ASP A 81 -9.86 -24.94 7.49
N ALA A 82 -10.44 -26.10 7.78
CA ALA A 82 -11.82 -26.38 7.38
C ALA A 82 -12.89 -25.48 8.03
N ARG A 83 -12.54 -24.64 9.03
CA ARG A 83 -13.49 -23.86 9.84
C ARG A 83 -13.19 -22.36 9.88
N SER A 84 -11.95 -21.93 9.66
CA SER A 84 -11.57 -20.52 9.76
C SER A 84 -10.42 -20.13 8.83
N GLY A 85 -10.25 -18.82 8.65
CA GLY A 85 -9.11 -18.18 8.00
C GLY A 85 -8.16 -17.54 9.03
N TYR A 86 -6.89 -17.40 8.67
CA TYR A 86 -5.83 -16.95 9.57
C TYR A 86 -4.92 -15.93 8.89
N TYR A 87 -4.54 -14.87 9.62
CA TYR A 87 -3.49 -13.92 9.24
C TYR A 87 -2.34 -13.99 10.24
N ARG A 88 -1.15 -14.37 9.77
CA ARG A 88 0.07 -14.53 10.57
C ARG A 88 -0.18 -15.35 11.85
N GLY A 89 -0.91 -16.46 11.70
CA GLY A 89 -1.31 -17.35 12.78
C GLY A 89 -2.37 -16.81 13.74
N THR A 90 -3.06 -15.73 13.40
CA THR A 90 -4.18 -15.19 14.19
C THR A 90 -5.48 -15.57 13.49
N ALA A 91 -6.40 -16.23 14.19
CA ALA A 91 -7.71 -16.57 13.65
C ALA A 91 -8.53 -15.31 13.39
N LEU A 92 -9.26 -15.31 12.27
CA LEU A 92 -10.16 -14.24 11.90
C LEU A 92 -11.58 -14.56 12.37
N ALA A 93 -12.34 -13.54 12.76
CA ALA A 93 -13.71 -13.72 13.23
C ALA A 93 -14.68 -13.83 12.05
N GLY A 94 -15.58 -14.81 12.09
CA GLY A 94 -16.73 -14.90 11.19
C GLY A 94 -16.45 -15.40 9.77
N VAL A 95 -15.27 -15.96 9.52
CA VAL A 95 -14.86 -16.42 8.17
C VAL A 95 -15.71 -17.59 7.67
N ASP A 96 -16.18 -17.48 6.43
CA ASP A 96 -16.61 -18.61 5.61
C ASP A 96 -15.39 -19.31 4.99
N ALA A 97 -14.82 -20.27 5.71
CA ALA A 97 -13.56 -20.92 5.33
C ALA A 97 -13.58 -21.60 3.95
N PRO A 98 -14.68 -22.25 3.52
CA PRO A 98 -14.81 -22.77 2.15
C PRO A 98 -14.50 -21.73 1.05
N SER A 99 -15.00 -20.50 1.16
CA SER A 99 -14.80 -19.44 0.17
C SER A 99 -13.61 -18.53 0.47
N PHE A 100 -13.01 -18.62 1.67
CA PHE A 100 -11.87 -17.81 2.07
C PHE A 100 -10.66 -17.97 1.12
N ARG A 101 -10.17 -16.83 0.65
CA ARG A 101 -9.08 -16.67 -0.32
C ARG A 101 -8.22 -15.46 0.01
N ALA A 102 -6.92 -15.57 -0.23
CA ALA A 102 -6.01 -14.44 -0.13
C ALA A 102 -6.06 -13.61 -1.44
N ILE A 103 -6.08 -12.29 -1.31
CA ILE A 103 -6.07 -11.32 -2.43
C ILE A 103 -4.64 -10.82 -2.68
N ASN A 104 -3.94 -10.44 -1.61
CA ASN A 104 -2.52 -10.06 -1.61
C ASN A 104 -1.92 -10.29 -0.20
N ASP A 105 -0.70 -9.83 0.05
CA ASP A 105 -0.02 -10.00 1.34
C ASP A 105 -0.73 -9.37 2.54
N GLU A 106 -1.60 -8.39 2.31
CA GLU A 106 -2.35 -7.66 3.34
C GLU A 106 -3.86 -7.88 3.29
N LEU A 107 -4.40 -8.41 2.20
CA LEU A 107 -5.84 -8.57 2.00
C LEU A 107 -6.24 -10.03 1.77
N ALA A 108 -7.36 -10.41 2.37
CA ALA A 108 -8.07 -11.65 2.08
C ALA A 108 -9.58 -11.38 2.08
N ALA A 109 -10.34 -12.28 1.48
CA ALA A 109 -11.79 -12.20 1.44
C ALA A 109 -12.39 -13.60 1.52
N ASP A 110 -13.64 -13.67 1.95
CA ASP A 110 -14.53 -14.78 1.68
C ASP A 110 -15.69 -14.26 0.81
N ASP A 111 -16.77 -15.01 0.63
CA ASP A 111 -17.88 -14.55 -0.20
C ASP A 111 -18.69 -13.37 0.40
N THR A 112 -18.46 -13.03 1.67
CA THR A 112 -19.26 -12.05 2.42
C THR A 112 -18.46 -10.88 2.97
N GLN A 113 -17.16 -11.05 3.22
CA GLN A 113 -16.32 -10.16 4.00
C GLN A 113 -14.94 -10.01 3.37
N VAL A 114 -14.28 -8.90 3.71
CA VAL A 114 -12.91 -8.60 3.30
C VAL A 114 -12.13 -8.18 4.53
N TRP A 115 -10.90 -8.66 4.66
CA TRP A 115 -9.99 -8.32 5.75
C TRP A 115 -8.75 -7.64 5.23
N ARG A 116 -8.27 -6.66 5.99
CA ARG A 116 -6.88 -6.20 5.97
C ARG A 116 -6.16 -6.69 7.21
N GLY A 117 -5.24 -7.64 7.03
CA GLY A 117 -4.64 -8.37 8.14
C GLY A 117 -5.73 -9.05 8.99
N THR A 118 -5.91 -8.60 10.23
CA THR A 118 -6.99 -9.10 11.11
C THR A 118 -8.21 -8.18 11.19
N ASN A 119 -8.20 -7.04 10.51
CA ASN A 119 -9.29 -6.06 10.58
C ASN A 119 -10.26 -6.25 9.42
N LEU A 120 -11.56 -6.20 9.68
CA LEU A 120 -12.58 -6.16 8.63
C LEU A 120 -12.55 -4.81 7.89
N ILE A 121 -12.74 -4.86 6.58
CA ILE A 121 -13.08 -3.69 5.77
C ILE A 121 -14.61 -3.57 5.78
N GLU A 122 -15.12 -2.64 6.57
CA GLU A 122 -16.56 -2.54 6.83
C GLU A 122 -17.37 -2.29 5.55
N GLY A 123 -18.39 -3.13 5.36
CA GLY A 123 -19.33 -3.04 4.25
C GLY A 123 -18.81 -3.55 2.90
N ALA A 124 -17.59 -4.09 2.84
CA ALA A 124 -17.02 -4.70 1.65
C ALA A 124 -17.67 -6.05 1.32
N ASP A 125 -18.09 -6.21 0.06
CA ASP A 125 -18.62 -7.47 -0.46
C ASP A 125 -17.49 -8.37 -0.98
N GLY A 126 -17.12 -9.38 -0.20
CA GLY A 126 -15.95 -10.21 -0.51
C GLY A 126 -16.05 -11.02 -1.81
N ALA A 127 -17.25 -11.42 -2.23
CA ALA A 127 -17.48 -12.11 -3.49
C ALA A 127 -17.07 -11.28 -4.73
N SER A 128 -17.31 -9.95 -4.70
CA SER A 128 -16.99 -9.06 -5.83
C SER A 128 -15.80 -8.14 -5.60
N PHE A 129 -15.21 -8.15 -4.40
CA PHE A 129 -14.10 -7.26 -4.06
C PHE A 129 -12.84 -7.54 -4.87
N ARG A 130 -12.26 -6.47 -5.41
CA ARG A 130 -10.97 -6.47 -6.11
C ARG A 130 -10.20 -5.18 -5.83
N THR A 131 -8.88 -5.26 -5.83
CA THR A 131 -8.00 -4.09 -5.75
C THR A 131 -7.83 -3.44 -7.12
N ILE A 132 -7.77 -2.11 -7.16
CA ILE A 132 -7.46 -1.33 -8.37
C ILE A 132 -6.26 -0.40 -8.18
N GLY A 133 -5.68 -0.39 -6.98
CA GLY A 133 -4.46 0.33 -6.63
C GLY A 133 -3.92 -0.17 -5.28
N PRO A 134 -2.78 0.38 -4.80
CA PRO A 134 -2.13 -0.07 -3.57
C PRO A 134 -3.02 0.00 -2.33
N SER A 135 -3.79 1.08 -2.20
CA SER A 135 -4.71 1.35 -1.07
C SER A 135 -6.16 1.57 -1.54
N THR A 136 -6.49 1.07 -2.73
CA THR A 136 -7.80 1.28 -3.36
C THR A 136 -8.41 -0.04 -3.82
N GLY A 137 -9.64 -0.29 -3.37
CA GLY A 137 -10.46 -1.42 -3.79
C GLY A 137 -11.84 -0.99 -4.28
N VAL A 138 -12.50 -1.91 -4.98
CA VAL A 138 -13.91 -1.78 -5.36
C VAL A 138 -14.61 -3.11 -5.18
N ASP A 139 -15.89 -3.06 -4.88
CA ASP A 139 -16.81 -4.18 -4.99
C ASP A 139 -17.96 -3.82 -5.93
N ARG A 140 -19.01 -4.64 -5.99
CA ARG A 140 -20.19 -4.42 -6.84
C ARG A 140 -20.99 -3.16 -6.52
N ALA A 141 -20.80 -2.52 -5.36
CA ALA A 141 -21.64 -1.45 -4.85
C ALA A 141 -20.87 -0.19 -4.41
N ALA A 142 -19.57 -0.29 -4.14
CA ALA A 142 -18.79 0.81 -3.58
C ALA A 142 -17.31 0.76 -3.97
N ALA A 143 -16.65 1.88 -3.73
CA ALA A 143 -15.21 2.02 -3.72
C ALA A 143 -14.68 2.13 -2.29
N TYR A 144 -13.41 1.82 -2.12
CA TYR A 144 -12.71 1.82 -0.84
C TYR A 144 -11.36 2.51 -1.02
N ALA A 145 -11.17 3.69 -0.44
CA ALA A 145 -9.90 4.42 -0.47
C ALA A 145 -9.32 4.47 0.94
N GLY A 146 -8.06 4.06 1.11
CA GLY A 146 -7.52 3.82 2.46
C GLY A 146 -8.36 2.79 3.24
N TRP A 147 -9.05 1.91 2.50
CA TRP A 147 -10.03 0.94 3.01
C TRP A 147 -11.28 1.54 3.68
N ALA A 148 -11.52 2.85 3.54
CA ALA A 148 -12.76 3.49 3.92
C ALA A 148 -13.78 3.44 2.76
N ARG A 149 -14.99 2.96 3.05
CA ARG A 149 -16.07 2.79 2.07
C ARG A 149 -16.66 4.13 1.64
N PHE A 150 -16.85 4.32 0.33
CA PHE A 150 -17.64 5.41 -0.24
C PHE A 150 -18.30 5.00 -1.56
N VAL A 151 -19.31 5.75 -2.00
CA VAL A 151 -20.00 5.51 -3.28
C VAL A 151 -19.58 6.61 -4.27
N PRO A 152 -18.83 6.28 -5.34
CA PRO A 152 -18.49 7.24 -6.37
C PRO A 152 -19.73 7.64 -7.19
N CYS A 153 -19.64 8.77 -7.90
CA CYS A 153 -20.63 9.29 -8.84
C CYS A 153 -20.95 8.27 -9.94
N ASP A 154 -19.94 7.57 -10.44
CA ASP A 154 -20.09 6.47 -11.40
C ASP A 154 -19.09 5.34 -11.10
N LEU A 155 -19.54 4.31 -10.39
CA LEU A 155 -18.70 3.15 -10.05
C LEU A 155 -18.22 2.37 -11.29
N SER A 156 -18.96 2.40 -12.40
CA SER A 156 -18.65 1.58 -13.58
C SER A 156 -17.39 2.06 -14.32
N THR A 157 -17.05 3.34 -14.15
CA THR A 157 -15.86 3.98 -14.75
C THR A 157 -14.80 4.34 -13.71
N PHE A 158 -15.02 3.96 -12.45
CA PHE A 158 -14.13 4.31 -11.35
C PHE A 158 -12.75 3.65 -11.47
N THR A 159 -11.69 4.47 -11.39
CA THR A 159 -10.29 4.07 -11.56
C THR A 159 -9.35 4.89 -10.68
N VAL A 160 -8.12 4.43 -10.55
CA VAL A 160 -7.00 5.20 -9.98
C VAL A 160 -6.46 6.16 -11.04
N ILE A 161 -6.15 7.39 -10.64
CA ILE A 161 -5.36 8.32 -11.45
C ILE A 161 -3.89 8.05 -11.12
N GLU A 162 -3.14 7.50 -12.08
CA GLU A 162 -1.73 7.21 -11.91
C GLU A 162 -0.90 8.49 -11.69
N SER A 163 0.14 8.36 -10.87
CA SER A 163 1.12 9.41 -10.62
C SER A 163 2.47 8.95 -11.12
N GLU A 164 3.09 9.71 -12.02
CA GLU A 164 4.48 9.46 -12.43
C GLU A 164 5.48 9.76 -11.30
N ALA A 165 5.09 10.60 -10.33
CA ALA A 165 5.87 10.79 -9.11
C ALA A 165 5.74 9.54 -8.23
N GLU A 166 6.84 8.79 -8.09
CA GLU A 166 7.01 7.66 -7.15
C GLU A 166 6.99 8.11 -5.67
N SER A 167 6.13 9.04 -5.31
CA SER A 167 5.86 9.36 -3.91
C SER A 167 4.75 8.46 -3.38
N GLU A 168 4.85 8.13 -2.09
CA GLU A 168 3.80 7.53 -1.24
C GLU A 168 2.53 8.41 -1.14
N ASP A 169 2.32 9.36 -2.06
CA ASP A 169 1.15 10.20 -2.11
C ASP A 169 -0.06 9.32 -2.43
N GLU A 170 -0.95 9.19 -1.45
CA GLU A 170 -2.17 8.40 -1.53
C GLU A 170 -3.00 8.73 -2.79
N ALA A 171 -3.57 7.67 -3.37
CA ALA A 171 -4.11 7.68 -4.72
C ALA A 171 -5.23 8.73 -4.92
N PHE A 172 -5.05 9.61 -5.90
CA PHE A 172 -6.18 10.24 -6.57
C PHE A 172 -6.96 9.14 -7.29
N THR A 173 -8.28 9.21 -7.21
CA THR A 173 -9.17 8.31 -7.94
C THR A 173 -10.21 9.14 -8.66
N ALA A 174 -10.82 8.58 -9.69
CA ALA A 174 -11.82 9.29 -10.45
C ALA A 174 -12.77 8.33 -11.14
N ASP A 175 -13.89 8.88 -11.56
CA ASP A 175 -14.81 8.26 -12.50
C ASP A 175 -15.08 9.24 -13.66
N SER A 176 -16.07 8.92 -14.49
CA SER A 176 -16.48 9.71 -15.65
C SER A 176 -16.96 11.13 -15.30
N ALA A 177 -17.42 11.36 -14.06
CA ALA A 177 -18.02 12.62 -13.63
C ALA A 177 -17.23 13.34 -12.52
N CYS A 178 -16.52 12.60 -11.68
CA CYS A 178 -15.99 13.08 -10.42
C CYS A 178 -14.53 12.67 -10.22
N VAL A 179 -13.82 13.43 -9.38
CA VAL A 179 -12.47 13.12 -8.89
C VAL A 179 -12.49 13.12 -7.37
N TYR A 180 -11.67 12.28 -6.77
CA TYR A 180 -11.55 12.09 -5.34
C TYR A 180 -10.08 12.07 -4.92
N ALA A 181 -9.83 12.66 -3.76
CA ALA A 181 -8.58 12.51 -3.02
C ALA A 181 -8.92 11.86 -1.68
N TYR A 182 -8.23 10.77 -1.32
CA TYR A 182 -8.49 10.03 -0.06
C TYR A 182 -9.95 9.53 0.06
N GLY A 183 -10.60 9.21 -1.08
CA GLY A 183 -12.02 8.83 -1.13
C GLY A 183 -13.00 9.98 -0.94
N LEU A 184 -12.51 11.22 -0.79
CA LEU A 184 -13.33 12.41 -0.63
C LEU A 184 -13.45 13.14 -1.97
N ARG A 185 -14.68 13.40 -2.39
CA ARG A 185 -14.99 14.06 -3.66
C ARG A 185 -14.45 15.49 -3.66
N LEU A 186 -13.70 15.84 -4.71
CA LEU A 186 -13.28 17.21 -4.95
C LEU A 186 -14.47 18.06 -5.40
N PRO A 187 -14.57 19.32 -4.94
CA PRO A 187 -15.57 20.27 -5.43
C PRO A 187 -15.16 20.85 -6.78
N LEU A 188 -15.01 19.98 -7.78
CA LEU A 188 -14.63 20.37 -9.14
C LEU A 188 -15.70 21.26 -9.77
N THR A 189 -15.25 22.26 -10.52
CA THR A 189 -16.09 23.08 -11.39
C THR A 189 -16.10 22.58 -12.82
N ASP A 190 -15.00 21.96 -13.26
CA ASP A 190 -14.81 21.46 -14.62
C ASP A 190 -13.95 20.18 -14.64
N ARG A 191 -14.61 19.03 -14.63
CA ARG A 191 -13.96 17.71 -14.63
C ARG A 191 -13.01 17.51 -15.83
N ALA A 192 -13.31 18.10 -16.98
CA ALA A 192 -12.60 17.85 -18.22
C ALA A 192 -11.21 18.50 -18.24
N THR A 193 -11.01 19.55 -17.45
CA THR A 193 -9.74 20.28 -17.34
C THR A 193 -8.95 19.92 -16.08
N PHE A 194 -9.38 18.89 -15.34
CA PHE A 194 -8.71 18.44 -14.13
C PHE A 194 -7.26 18.02 -14.40
N GLU A 195 -6.34 18.54 -13.58
CA GLU A 195 -4.91 18.30 -13.66
C GLU A 195 -4.31 18.14 -12.26
N ARG A 196 -3.43 17.15 -12.07
CA ARG A 196 -2.60 17.02 -10.86
C ARG A 196 -1.32 17.83 -11.02
N LEU A 197 -0.99 18.64 -10.01
CA LEU A 197 0.17 19.54 -10.05
C LEU A 197 1.34 19.03 -9.20
N GLY A 198 1.09 18.10 -8.28
CA GLY A 198 2.07 17.62 -7.29
C GLY A 198 1.93 18.31 -5.94
N ALA A 199 2.70 17.87 -4.94
CA ALA A 199 2.61 18.36 -3.56
C ALA A 199 1.16 18.36 -3.00
N GLU A 200 0.37 17.35 -3.39
CA GLU A 200 -1.06 17.19 -3.08
C GLU A 200 -1.99 18.26 -3.69
N TYR A 201 -1.49 19.15 -4.54
CA TYR A 201 -2.34 20.08 -5.28
C TYR A 201 -2.83 19.49 -6.61
N SER A 202 -3.99 19.97 -6.99
CA SER A 202 -4.62 19.76 -8.30
C SER A 202 -5.42 21.01 -8.67
N ARG A 203 -5.86 21.09 -9.92
CA ARG A 203 -6.73 22.18 -10.37
C ARG A 203 -7.68 21.70 -11.44
N ASP A 204 -8.71 22.49 -11.67
CA ASP A 204 -9.43 22.51 -12.93
C ASP A 204 -9.51 23.96 -13.45
N SER A 205 -10.29 24.23 -14.50
CA SER A 205 -10.39 25.57 -15.09
C SER A 205 -11.01 26.63 -14.19
N GLY A 206 -11.75 26.24 -13.14
CA GLY A 206 -12.44 27.17 -12.22
C GLY A 206 -11.98 27.10 -10.77
N GLY A 207 -11.15 26.13 -10.38
CA GLY A 207 -10.64 26.03 -9.00
C GLY A 207 -9.27 25.36 -8.84
N VAL A 208 -8.62 25.68 -7.72
CA VAL A 208 -7.41 24.99 -7.24
C VAL A 208 -7.77 24.21 -5.99
N TYR A 209 -7.22 23.01 -5.85
CA TYR A 209 -7.51 22.10 -4.76
C TYR A 209 -6.22 21.61 -4.11
N TRP A 210 -6.22 21.52 -2.79
CA TRP A 210 -5.19 20.82 -2.02
C TRP A 210 -5.87 19.65 -1.31
N ARG A 211 -5.45 18.42 -1.65
CA ARG A 211 -6.18 17.20 -1.31
C ARG A 211 -7.63 17.30 -1.83
N HIS A 212 -8.61 17.27 -0.93
CA HIS A 212 -10.03 17.41 -1.25
C HIS A 212 -10.59 18.81 -0.94
N PHE A 213 -9.75 19.73 -0.44
CA PHE A 213 -10.16 21.09 -0.09
C PHE A 213 -9.93 22.05 -1.25
N GLU A 214 -10.89 22.94 -1.47
CA GLU A 214 -10.68 24.11 -2.33
C GLU A 214 -9.69 25.07 -1.69
N VAL A 215 -8.74 25.56 -2.49
CA VAL A 215 -7.79 26.60 -2.12
C VAL A 215 -8.40 27.95 -2.48
N THR A 216 -9.22 28.50 -1.57
CA THR A 216 -9.96 29.73 -1.82
C THR A 216 -9.05 30.90 -2.18
N GLY A 217 -9.39 31.62 -3.24
CA GLY A 217 -8.68 32.83 -3.69
C GLY A 217 -7.47 32.55 -4.58
N ALA A 218 -7.09 31.28 -4.77
CA ALA A 218 -6.08 30.92 -5.76
C ALA A 218 -6.61 31.09 -7.19
N ASP A 219 -5.73 31.46 -8.11
CA ASP A 219 -6.01 31.62 -9.52
C ASP A 219 -5.62 30.36 -10.31
N PRO A 220 -6.57 29.51 -10.71
CA PRO A 220 -6.26 28.24 -11.37
C PRO A 220 -5.47 28.41 -12.67
N ALA A 221 -5.65 29.53 -13.38
CA ALA A 221 -5.00 29.78 -14.66
C ALA A 221 -3.48 30.00 -14.54
N SER A 222 -2.98 30.50 -13.41
CA SER A 222 -1.54 30.72 -13.18
C SER A 222 -0.93 29.86 -12.07
N PHE A 223 -1.75 29.06 -11.38
CA PHE A 223 -1.29 28.22 -10.29
C PHE A 223 -0.33 27.12 -10.77
N HIS A 224 0.79 26.97 -10.08
CA HIS A 224 1.78 25.93 -10.31
C HIS A 224 2.50 25.59 -9.00
N ILE A 225 3.19 24.45 -8.96
CA ILE A 225 4.08 24.13 -7.84
C ILE A 225 5.40 24.86 -8.05
N ARG A 226 5.82 25.65 -7.05
CA ARG A 226 7.12 26.32 -7.05
C ARG A 226 8.22 25.27 -7.03
N GLU A 227 9.10 25.32 -8.02
CA GLU A 227 10.17 24.34 -8.26
C GLU A 227 11.01 24.08 -7.00
N GLY A 228 11.28 22.80 -6.72
CA GLY A 228 12.08 22.37 -5.57
C GLY A 228 11.40 22.56 -4.20
N THR A 229 10.11 22.92 -4.17
CA THR A 229 9.35 23.15 -2.93
C THR A 229 8.02 22.38 -2.92
N ARG A 230 7.29 22.47 -1.81
CA ARG A 230 5.89 22.01 -1.70
C ARG A 230 4.87 23.16 -1.75
N LEU A 231 5.31 24.35 -2.18
CA LEU A 231 4.46 25.53 -2.23
C LEU A 231 3.72 25.58 -3.56
N GLY A 232 2.42 25.84 -3.50
CA GLY A 232 1.68 26.34 -4.65
C GLY A 232 1.98 27.83 -4.82
N GLN A 233 2.01 28.31 -6.06
CA GLN A 233 2.25 29.71 -6.38
C GLN A 233 1.40 30.12 -7.57
N ASP A 234 0.85 31.33 -7.51
CA ASP A 234 0.15 31.97 -8.62
C ASP A 234 0.44 33.49 -8.63
N ARG A 235 -0.28 34.25 -9.46
CA ARG A 235 -0.10 35.72 -9.58
C ARG A 235 -0.32 36.53 -8.30
N SER A 236 -1.01 35.98 -7.31
CA SER A 236 -1.49 36.65 -6.09
C SER A 236 -0.77 36.22 -4.81
N GLY A 237 0.04 35.16 -4.85
CA GLY A 237 0.86 34.76 -3.71
C GLY A 237 1.35 33.32 -3.76
N CYS A 238 1.63 32.78 -2.58
CA CYS A 238 2.08 31.41 -2.38
C CYS A 238 1.15 30.69 -1.38
N TRP A 239 1.05 29.37 -1.47
CA TRP A 239 0.22 28.53 -0.60
C TRP A 239 1.03 27.38 -0.02
N LEU A 240 0.81 27.12 1.27
CA LEU A 240 1.22 25.89 1.93
C LEU A 240 -0.04 25.14 2.37
N GLY A 241 -0.41 24.12 1.61
CA GLY A 241 -1.73 23.52 1.72
C GLY A 241 -2.81 24.50 1.26
N PRO A 242 -3.93 24.66 1.99
CA PRO A 242 -4.96 25.63 1.64
C PRO A 242 -4.62 27.06 2.10
N ASP A 243 -3.55 27.24 2.88
CA ASP A 243 -3.25 28.52 3.54
C ASP A 243 -2.43 29.45 2.65
N TRP A 244 -2.95 30.64 2.36
CA TRP A 244 -2.23 31.71 1.68
C TRP A 244 -1.08 32.26 2.54
N ARG A 245 0.05 32.57 1.89
CA ARG A 245 1.26 33.17 2.47
C ARG A 245 1.94 34.09 1.46
N GLU A 246 2.67 35.08 1.97
CA GLU A 246 3.61 35.85 1.16
C GLU A 246 4.70 34.92 0.59
N CYS A 247 5.01 35.07 -0.70
CA CYS A 247 6.13 34.39 -1.32
C CYS A 247 7.44 34.95 -0.75
N ARG A 248 8.01 34.26 0.23
CA ARG A 248 9.37 34.57 0.70
C ARG A 248 10.38 33.88 -0.22
N ASP A 249 11.47 34.59 -0.50
CA ASP A 249 12.58 34.10 -1.31
C ASP A 249 13.19 32.82 -0.73
#